data_AF-A0A0P4V4T5-F1
#
_entry.id   AF-A0A0P4V4T5-F1
#
_cell.length_a   1.000
_cell.length_b   1.000
_cell.length_c   1.000
_cell.angle_alpha   90.00
_cell.angle_beta   90.00
_cell.angle_gamma   90.00
#
_symmetry.space_group_name_H-M   'P 1'
#
loop_
_entity.id
_entity.type
_entity.pdbx_description
1 polymer ?
#
loop_
_entity_poly.entity_id
_entity_poly.type
_entity_poly.pdbx_seq_one_letter_code
_entity_poly.pdbx_strand_id
1 'polypeptide(L)' 'MAEKIRRHSESLGGVSRVTFQMDNAQMNHAQLMRSIELIGMQMSPLLND' A
#
# COMPACT_ATOMS: atom_id res chain seq x y z
N MET A 1 -6.94 1.91 2.74
CA MET A 1 -5.90 1.99 1.69
C MET A 1 -6.28 1.12 0.50
N ALA A 2 -6.43 -0.19 0.71
CA ALA A 2 -6.95 -1.18 -0.25
C ALA A 2 -8.08 -0.68 -1.16
N GLU A 3 -9.21 -0.24 -0.59
CA GLU A 3 -10.35 0.23 -1.39
C GLU A 3 -10.03 1.46 -2.25
N LYS A 4 -9.17 2.37 -1.76
CA LYS A 4 -8.73 3.53 -2.55
C LYS A 4 -7.91 3.05 -3.74
N ILE A 5 -7.00 2.11 -3.54
CA ILE A 5 -6.19 1.52 -4.62
C ILE A 5 -7.11 0.82 -5.62
N ARG A 6 -8.08 0.01 -5.16
CA ARG A 6 -9.01 -0.70 -6.05
C ARG A 6 -9.82 0.26 -6.92
N ARG A 7 -10.43 1.29 -6.32
CA ARG A 7 -11.21 2.30 -7.07
C ARG A 7 -10.36 3.06 -8.09
N HIS A 8 -9.14 3.46 -7.74
CA HIS A 8 -8.26 4.15 -8.69
C HIS A 8 -7.75 3.20 -9.77
N SER A 9 -7.48 1.93 -9.41
CA SER A 9 -7.10 0.90 -10.37
C SER A 9 -8.20 0.67 -11.40
N GLU A 10 -9.45 0.50 -10.96
CA GLU A 10 -10.62 0.37 -11.84
C GLU A 10 -10.75 1.58 -12.79
N SER A 11 -10.64 2.80 -12.27
CA SER A 11 -10.72 4.04 -13.08
C SER A 11 -9.55 4.22 -14.07
N LEU A 12 -8.40 3.61 -13.80
CA LEU A 12 -7.21 3.67 -14.66
C LEU A 12 -7.12 2.49 -15.65
N GLY A 13 -8.09 1.57 -15.64
CA GLY A 13 -8.08 0.37 -16.49
C GLY A 13 -7.21 -0.78 -15.96
N GLY A 14 -6.85 -0.74 -14.68
CA GLY A 14 -5.99 -1.69 -13.99
C GLY A 14 -4.61 -1.13 -13.68
N VAL A 15 -4.10 -1.42 -12.48
CA VAL A 15 -2.74 -1.06 -12.05
C VAL A 15 -1.96 -2.34 -11.72
N SER A 16 -0.83 -2.54 -12.40
CA SER A 16 0.04 -3.72 -12.19
C SER A 16 1.09 -3.53 -11.08
N ARG A 17 1.32 -2.28 -10.65
CA ARG A 17 2.30 -1.94 -9.61
C ARG A 17 1.87 -0.69 -8.85
N VAL A 18 1.91 -0.77 -7.53
CA VAL A 18 1.69 0.37 -6.62
C VAL A 18 2.97 0.62 -5.84
N THR A 19 3.42 1.88 -5.82
CA THR A 19 4.59 2.32 -5.06
C THR A 19 4.12 3.28 -3.97
N PHE A 20 4.55 3.04 -2.73
CA PHE A 20 4.27 3.95 -1.61
C PHE A 20 5.50 4.80 -1.33
N GLN A 21 5.34 6.13 -1.34
CA GLN A 21 6.35 7.02 -0.78
C GLN A 21 6.10 7.17 0.71
N MET A 22 7.13 6.87 1.50
CA MET A 22 7.08 6.77 2.96
C MET A 22 8.07 7.75 3.63
N ASP A 23 8.54 8.77 2.90
CA ASP A 23 9.53 9.75 3.38
C ASP A 23 8.88 10.83 4.26
N ASN A 24 8.10 10.41 5.26
CA ASN A 24 7.60 11.36 6.24
C ASN A 24 8.72 11.69 7.25
N ALA A 25 9.17 12.94 7.26
CA ALA A 25 10.22 13.46 8.16
C ALA A 25 9.93 13.23 9.66
N GLN A 26 8.69 12.92 10.03
CA GLN A 26 8.29 12.62 11.40
C GLN A 26 8.22 11.12 11.74
N MET A 27 8.42 10.22 10.77
CA MET A 27 8.38 8.79 11.04
C MET A 27 9.74 8.29 11.53
N ASN A 28 9.74 7.72 12.73
CA ASN A 28 10.90 6.99 13.23
C ASN A 28 10.99 5.59 12.57
N HIS A 29 12.16 4.95 12.69
CA HIS A 29 12.41 3.65 12.07
C HIS A 29 11.38 2.58 12.45
N ALA A 30 10.95 2.52 13.72
CA ALA A 30 9.97 1.54 14.18
C ALA A 30 8.60 1.76 13.53
N GLN A 31 8.18 3.01 13.37
CA GLN A 31 6.95 3.36 12.66
C GLN A 31 7.03 2.97 11.19
N LEU A 32 8.17 3.20 10.54
CA LEU A 32 8.37 2.79 9.14
C LEU A 32 8.27 1.27 8.98
N MET A 33 8.95 0.51 9.83
CA MET A 33 8.90 -0.96 9.82
C MET A 33 7.48 -1.47 10.07
N ARG A 34 6.77 -0.89 11.05
CA ARG A 34 5.38 -1.25 11.34
C ARG A 34 4.45 -0.92 10.17
N SER A 35 4.64 0.21 9.50
CA SER A 35 3.86 0.56 8.31
C SER A 35 4.11 -0.41 7.15
N ILE A 36 5.35 -0.83 6.91
CA ILE A 36 5.67 -1.84 5.88
C ILE A 36 4.97 -3.15 6.18
N GLU A 37 5.04 -3.63 7.42
CA GLU A 37 4.36 -4.85 7.87
C GLU A 37 2.85 -4.78 7.66
N LEU A 38 2.22 -3.67 8.08
CA LEU A 38 0.78 -3.45 7.91
C LEU A 38 0.37 -3.39 6.45
N ILE A 39 1.15 -2.74 5.58
CA ILE A 39 0.91 -2.72 4.14
C ILE A 39 0.98 -4.14 3.58
N GLY A 40 2.01 -4.92 3.92
CA GLY A 40 2.17 -6.29 3.45
C GLY A 40 1.01 -7.20 3.88
N MET A 41 0.57 -7.11 5.13
CA MET A 41 -0.55 -7.88 5.66
C MET A 41 -1.89 -7.50 5.01
N GLN A 42 -2.14 -6.21 4.77
CA GLN A 42 -3.41 -5.78 4.15
C GLN A 42 -3.44 -5.99 2.63
N MET A 43 -2.30 -5.96 1.96
CA MET A 43 -2.21 -6.13 0.50
C MET A 43 -2.12 -7.60 0.07
N SER A 44 -1.49 -8.48 0.86
CA SER A 44 -1.38 -9.91 0.54
C SER A 44 -2.72 -10.59 0.16
N PRO A 45 -3.82 -10.43 0.94
CA PRO A 45 -5.09 -11.05 0.58
C PRO A 45 -5.78 -10.43 -0.64
N LEU A 46 -5.33 -9.26 -1.11
CA LEU A 46 -5.91 -8.56 -2.27
C LEU A 46 -5.17 -8.84 -3.58
N LEU A 47 -3.98 -9.47 -3.50
CA LEU A 47 -3.12 -9.79 -4.63
C LEU A 47 -3.04 -11.29 -4.93
N ASN A 48 -3.57 -12.13 -4.03
CA ASN A 48 -3.54 -13.60 -4.12
C ASN A 48 -4.84 -14.22 -4.72
N ASP A 49 -5.62 -13.44 -5.47
CA ASP A 49 -6.69 -13.99 -6.31
C ASP A 49 -6.13 -14.66 -7.58
#